data_AF-A0A7C1DND9-F1
#
_entry.id   AF-A0A7C1DND9-F1
#
_cell.length_a   1.000
_cell.length_b   1.000
_cell.length_c   1.000
_cell.angle_alpha   90.00
_cell.angle_beta   90.00
_cell.angle_gamma   90.00
#
_symmetry.space_group_name_H-M   'P 1'
#
loop_
_entity.id
_entity.type
_entity.pdbx_description
1 polymer ?
#
loop_
_entity_poly.entity_id
_entity_poly.type
_entity_poly.pdbx_seq_one_letter_code
_entity_poly.pdbx_strand_id
1 'polypeptide(L)'
;MTRTAMTNVRFTSEVKRKAENILKELGIPISTAHEMFYRQIIAHKGLPFDERVPPSETANAISSAQDSITRKMEEFTSIVQFLQKEKNVKFAYLFGSYATQRSGPLSDLDVAVYIDRRVNSWTYRLKLMEKLAKVLKTDKVDLVILNEAPPLLRYEVIKYGRILKDEPSRRIPFEAKVIAEYLDTARLREMHRAALAESIGKGNAFGPQRSNSRTT
;
A
#
# COMPACT_ATOMS: atom_id res chain seq x y z
N MET A 1 24.52 -1.48 -32.19
CA MET A 1 25.27 -0.52 -31.38
C MET A 1 24.27 0.43 -30.73
N THR A 2 24.23 0.49 -29.40
CA THR A 2 23.37 1.44 -28.67
C THR A 2 23.94 2.85 -28.89
N ARG A 3 23.11 3.77 -29.40
CA ARG A 3 23.52 5.17 -29.56
C ARG A 3 23.65 5.80 -28.18
N THR A 4 24.84 6.29 -27.85
CA THR A 4 25.07 7.09 -26.64
C THR A 4 24.59 8.51 -26.88
N ALA A 5 23.76 9.05 -25.98
CA ALA A 5 23.33 10.44 -26.00
C ALA A 5 24.01 11.21 -24.87
N MET A 6 24.55 12.40 -25.15
CA MET A 6 25.11 13.28 -24.13
C MET A 6 24.02 14.19 -23.57
N THR A 7 23.93 14.27 -22.24
CA THR A 7 23.00 15.15 -21.54
C THR A 7 23.78 16.17 -20.74
N ASN A 8 23.63 17.45 -21.08
CA ASN A 8 24.27 18.56 -20.37
C ASN A 8 23.28 19.14 -19.34
N VAL A 9 23.58 18.96 -18.06
CA VAL A 9 22.74 19.48 -16.96
C VAL A 9 23.52 20.54 -16.19
N ARG A 10 22.89 21.68 -15.90
CA ARG A 10 23.45 22.75 -15.07
C ARG A 10 23.00 22.56 -13.63
N PHE A 11 23.94 22.56 -12.70
CA PHE A 11 23.69 22.50 -11.26
C PHE A 11 24.38 23.67 -10.56
N THR A 12 23.84 24.10 -9.43
CA THR A 12 24.59 24.98 -8.53
C THR A 12 25.74 24.21 -7.88
N SER A 13 26.82 24.90 -7.53
CA SER A 13 28.03 24.29 -6.94
C SER A 13 27.72 23.56 -5.62
N GLU A 14 26.81 24.10 -4.81
CA GLU A 14 26.38 23.49 -3.56
C GLU A 14 25.65 22.17 -3.76
N VAL A 15 24.68 22.13 -4.69
CA VAL A 15 23.87 20.94 -4.97
C VAL A 15 24.75 19.82 -5.53
N LYS A 16 25.64 20.16 -6.48
CA LYS A 16 26.58 19.19 -7.06
C LYS A 16 27.47 18.55 -5.99
N ARG A 17 28.09 19.37 -5.12
CA ARG A 17 28.99 18.87 -4.07
C ARG A 17 28.27 17.96 -3.07
N LYS A 18 27.07 18.34 -2.62
CA LYS A 18 26.27 17.53 -1.69
C LYS A 18 25.89 16.19 -2.31
N ALA A 19 25.43 16.19 -3.57
CA ALA A 19 25.03 14.98 -4.27
C ALA A 19 26.23 14.04 -4.52
N GLU A 20 27.38 14.56 -4.94
CA GLU A 20 28.59 13.76 -5.18
C GLU A 20 29.10 13.08 -3.90
N ASN A 21 29.05 13.76 -2.76
CA ASN A 21 29.45 13.15 -1.48
C ASN A 21 28.55 11.97 -1.10
N ILE A 22 27.23 12.14 -1.18
CA ILE A 22 26.26 11.07 -0.86
C ILE A 22 26.42 9.89 -1.82
N LEU A 23 26.56 10.16 -3.11
CA LEU A 23 26.75 9.12 -4.12
C LEU A 23 28.07 8.38 -3.94
N LYS A 24 29.12 9.07 -3.51
CA LYS A 24 30.43 8.47 -3.19
C LYS A 24 30.35 7.57 -1.96
N GLU A 25 29.62 7.96 -0.91
CA GLU A 25 29.38 7.10 0.26
C GLU A 25 28.62 5.82 -0.13
N LEU A 26 27.70 5.91 -1.09
CA LEU A 26 26.96 4.77 -1.61
C LEU A 26 27.73 3.95 -2.66
N GLY A 27 28.93 4.39 -3.07
CA GLY A 27 29.73 3.73 -4.11
C GLY A 27 29.14 3.83 -5.52
N ILE A 28 28.28 4.82 -5.77
CA ILE A 28 27.56 5.01 -7.03
C ILE A 28 28.20 6.16 -7.82
N PRO A 29 28.71 5.93 -9.05
CA PRO A 29 29.17 7.01 -9.91
C PRO A 29 28.02 7.95 -10.31
N ILE A 30 28.31 9.25 -10.48
CA ILE A 30 27.29 10.24 -10.83
C ILE A 30 26.59 9.94 -12.16
N SER A 31 27.30 9.35 -13.14
CA SER A 31 26.72 8.89 -14.40
C SER A 31 25.71 7.77 -14.18
N THR A 32 26.04 6.81 -13.32
CA THR A 32 25.14 5.71 -12.93
C THR A 32 23.89 6.24 -12.23
N ALA A 33 24.03 7.24 -11.36
CA ALA A 33 22.89 7.87 -10.71
C ALA A 33 21.96 8.57 -11.70
N HIS A 34 22.51 9.29 -12.69
CA HIS A 34 21.71 9.89 -13.77
C HIS A 34 20.98 8.82 -14.59
N GLU A 35 21.67 7.72 -14.94
CA GLU A 35 21.05 6.62 -15.67
C GLU A 35 19.93 5.96 -14.86
N MET A 36 20.15 5.71 -13.56
CA MET A 36 19.14 5.17 -12.64
C MET A 36 17.91 6.08 -12.56
N PHE A 37 18.10 7.40 -12.51
CA PHE A 37 17.02 8.38 -12.51
C PHE A 37 16.14 8.26 -13.76
N TYR A 38 16.75 8.22 -14.95
CA TYR A 38 16.00 8.03 -16.20
C TYR A 38 15.30 6.67 -16.26
N ARG A 39 15.94 5.59 -15.78
CA ARG A 39 15.33 4.25 -15.70
C ARG A 39 14.11 4.24 -14.79
N GLN A 40 14.16 4.95 -13.66
CA GLN A 40 13.01 5.08 -12.77
C GLN A 40 11.87 5.88 -13.42
N ILE A 41 12.17 6.95 -14.17
CA ILE A 41 11.15 7.69 -14.93
C ILE A 41 10.42 6.77 -15.91
N ILE A 42 11.18 5.97 -16.66
CA ILE A 42 10.62 5.02 -17.63
C ILE A 42 9.78 3.95 -16.92
N ALA A 43 10.29 3.39 -15.81
CA ALA A 43 9.62 2.33 -15.07
C ALA A 43 8.27 2.77 -14.46
N HIS A 44 8.19 4.01 -13.98
CA HIS A 44 7.01 4.53 -13.29
C HIS A 44 6.12 5.43 -14.15
N LYS A 45 6.52 5.71 -15.40
CA LYS A 45 5.83 6.64 -16.31
C LYS A 45 5.54 8.00 -15.65
N GLY A 46 6.48 8.49 -14.86
CA GLY A 46 6.33 9.68 -14.04
C GLY A 46 7.66 10.08 -13.41
N LEU A 47 7.69 11.14 -12.61
CA LEU A 47 8.90 11.50 -11.87
C LEU A 47 9.26 10.40 -10.87
N PRO A 48 10.57 10.14 -10.65
CA PRO A 48 11.03 8.98 -9.87
C PRO A 48 11.06 9.25 -8.35
N PHE A 49 10.50 10.39 -7.95
CA PHE A 49 10.25 10.77 -6.57
C PHE A 49 8.79 11.23 -6.46
N ASP A 50 8.14 10.87 -5.37
CA ASP A 50 6.83 11.43 -5.03
C ASP A 50 7.00 12.95 -4.81
N GLU A 51 6.30 13.77 -5.58
CA GLU A 51 6.33 15.23 -5.44
C GLU A 51 5.86 15.60 -4.02
N ARG A 52 6.81 15.97 -3.16
CA ARG A 52 6.54 16.48 -1.81
C ARG A 52 7.27 17.80 -1.65
N VAL A 53 6.53 18.88 -1.80
CA VAL A 53 6.84 20.13 -1.10
C VAL A 53 6.06 20.08 0.21
N PRO A 54 6.69 19.90 1.38
CA PRO A 54 6.03 20.22 2.64
C PRO A 54 5.73 21.72 2.61
N PRO A 55 4.48 22.17 2.80
CA PRO A 55 4.19 23.59 2.89
C PRO A 55 5.02 24.18 4.03
N SER A 56 5.79 25.23 3.73
CA SER A 56 6.70 25.92 4.65
C SER A 56 5.99 26.76 5.72
N GLU A 57 4.70 26.52 5.98
CA GLU A 57 3.89 27.28 6.95
C GLU A 57 3.58 26.46 8.22
N THR A 58 4.57 25.69 8.67
CA THR A 58 4.51 24.86 9.89
C THR A 58 4.81 25.71 11.13
N ALA A 59 3.90 26.61 11.49
CA ALA A 59 3.79 27.15 12.85
C ALA A 59 2.35 26.97 13.38
N ASN A 60 1.34 27.09 12.51
CA ASN A 60 -0.07 26.92 12.88
C ASN A 60 -0.57 25.46 12.74
N ALA A 61 0.16 24.60 12.00
CA ALA A 61 -0.22 23.21 11.77
C ALA A 61 0.20 22.23 12.90
N ILE A 62 1.01 22.67 13.86
CA ILE A 62 1.46 21.83 14.98
C ILE A 62 0.30 21.52 15.94
N SER A 63 -0.71 22.41 16.04
CA SER A 63 -1.89 22.19 16.88
C SER A 63 -2.91 21.22 16.26
N SER A 64 -3.11 21.25 14.93
CA SER A 64 -4.07 20.38 14.24
C SER A 64 -3.54 18.96 13.97
N ALA A 65 -2.21 18.78 14.00
CA ALA A 65 -1.56 17.47 13.93
C ALA A 65 -1.69 16.66 15.23
N GLN A 66 -1.72 17.33 16.40
CA GLN A 66 -1.84 16.64 17.70
C GLN A 66 -3.21 15.98 17.87
N ASP A 67 -4.29 16.64 17.45
CA ASP A 67 -5.66 16.08 17.51
C ASP A 67 -5.86 14.88 16.58
N SER A 68 -5.27 14.93 15.40
CA SER A 68 -5.40 13.87 14.40
C SER A 68 -4.53 12.64 14.72
N ILE A 69 -3.43 12.80 15.46
CA ILE A 69 -2.66 11.68 16.02
C ILE A 69 -3.40 11.05 17.21
N THR A 70 -3.97 11.87 18.10
CA THR A 70 -4.67 11.40 19.31
C THR A 70 -5.92 10.60 18.95
N ARG A 71 -6.75 11.11 18.04
CA ARG A 71 -7.96 10.40 17.57
C ARG A 71 -7.63 9.05 16.92
N LYS A 72 -6.56 9.00 16.11
CA LYS A 72 -6.08 7.75 15.49
C LYS A 72 -5.65 6.71 16.52
N MET A 73 -5.03 7.15 17.62
CA MET A 73 -4.63 6.25 18.70
C MET A 73 -5.85 5.67 19.44
N GLU A 74 -6.86 6.50 19.70
CA GLU A 74 -8.12 6.06 20.34
C GLU A 74 -8.90 5.06 19.48
N GLU A 75 -8.99 5.30 18.17
CA GLU A 75 -9.59 4.36 17.21
C GLU A 75 -8.86 3.01 17.22
N PHE A 76 -7.52 3.05 17.15
CA PHE A 76 -6.68 1.86 17.19
C PHE A 76 -6.91 1.04 18.47
N THR A 77 -6.87 1.69 19.64
CA THR A 77 -7.12 1.03 20.93
C THR A 77 -8.52 0.40 20.98
N SER A 78 -9.53 1.10 20.48
CA SER A 78 -10.92 0.62 20.47
C SER A 78 -11.08 -0.65 19.64
N ILE A 79 -10.41 -0.72 18.48
CA ILE A 79 -10.44 -1.91 17.59
C ILE A 79 -9.77 -3.10 18.27
N VAL A 80 -8.59 -2.90 18.87
CA VAL A 80 -7.87 -3.96 19.57
C VAL A 80 -8.73 -4.55 20.69
N GLN A 81 -9.31 -3.69 21.53
CA GLN A 81 -10.20 -4.13 22.62
C GLN A 81 -11.45 -4.86 22.10
N PHE A 82 -12.03 -4.40 20.99
CA PHE A 82 -13.17 -5.06 20.37
C PHE A 82 -12.81 -6.46 19.85
N LEU A 83 -11.73 -6.57 19.06
CA LEU A 83 -11.31 -7.83 18.46
C LEU A 83 -10.90 -8.86 19.51
N GLN A 84 -10.31 -8.43 20.63
CA GLN A 84 -10.00 -9.32 21.75
C GLN A 84 -11.24 -10.04 22.30
N LYS A 85 -12.41 -9.40 22.31
CA LYS A 85 -13.68 -9.99 22.78
C LYS A 85 -14.29 -10.99 21.79
N GLU A 86 -13.95 -10.89 20.50
CA GLU A 86 -14.51 -11.75 19.45
C GLU A 86 -13.80 -13.11 19.39
N LYS A 87 -14.38 -14.14 20.02
CA LYS A 87 -13.81 -15.51 20.10
C LYS A 87 -13.60 -16.21 18.75
N ASN A 88 -14.40 -15.84 17.75
CA ASN A 88 -14.32 -16.43 16.41
C ASN A 88 -13.24 -15.77 15.56
N VAL A 89 -12.70 -14.60 15.95
CA VAL A 89 -11.51 -14.02 15.33
C VAL A 89 -10.29 -14.59 16.04
N LYS A 90 -9.44 -15.34 15.33
CA LYS A 90 -8.22 -15.94 15.90
C LYS A 90 -7.08 -14.94 15.93
N PHE A 91 -6.82 -14.32 14.79
CA PHE A 91 -5.86 -13.24 14.66
C PHE A 91 -6.35 -12.20 13.66
N ALA A 92 -5.81 -10.99 13.76
CA ALA A 92 -6.20 -9.86 12.92
C ALA A 92 -5.02 -8.92 12.69
N TYR A 93 -5.04 -8.25 11.55
CA TYR A 93 -4.08 -7.24 11.15
C TYR A 93 -4.79 -5.97 10.73
N LEU A 94 -4.18 -4.84 11.03
CA LEU A 94 -4.39 -3.59 10.33
C LEU A 94 -3.47 -3.60 9.11
N PHE A 95 -4.01 -3.41 7.90
CA PHE A 95 -3.22 -3.40 6.68
C PHE A 95 -3.58 -2.18 5.81
N GLY A 96 -3.09 -2.14 4.57
CA GLY A 96 -3.39 -1.04 3.66
C GLY A 96 -2.69 0.27 4.00
N SER A 97 -3.31 1.38 3.60
CA SER A 97 -2.72 2.73 3.70
C SER A 97 -2.48 3.19 5.15
N TYR A 98 -3.09 2.52 6.13
CA TYR A 98 -2.89 2.74 7.57
C TYR A 98 -1.65 2.02 8.14
N ALA A 99 -1.24 0.90 7.55
CA ALA A 99 -0.11 0.11 8.03
C ALA A 99 1.24 0.60 7.48
N THR A 100 1.23 1.13 6.26
CA THR A 100 2.30 1.97 5.71
C THR A 100 2.05 3.40 6.16
N GLN A 101 3.01 4.13 6.75
CA GLN A 101 2.82 5.50 7.29
C GLN A 101 2.57 6.58 6.19
N ARG A 102 1.63 6.34 5.27
CA ARG A 102 1.30 7.16 4.08
C ARG A 102 -0.10 7.77 4.14
N SER A 103 -0.80 7.67 5.27
CA SER A 103 -2.17 8.19 5.37
C SER A 103 -2.20 9.70 5.59
N GLY A 104 -2.68 10.42 4.57
CA GLY A 104 -3.34 11.71 4.76
C GLY A 104 -4.63 11.59 5.60
N PRO A 105 -5.36 12.70 5.84
CA PRO A 105 -6.43 12.80 6.86
C PRO A 105 -7.70 11.97 6.62
N LEU A 106 -7.73 11.10 5.61
CA LEU A 106 -8.96 10.50 5.06
C LEU A 106 -8.87 9.00 4.75
N SER A 107 -7.79 8.32 5.15
CA SER A 107 -7.61 6.90 4.78
C SER A 107 -8.67 5.99 5.41
N ASP A 108 -9.24 5.14 4.57
CA ASP A 108 -10.12 4.04 4.95
C ASP A 108 -9.36 3.05 5.85
N LEU A 109 -10.02 2.56 6.91
CA LEU A 109 -9.43 1.66 7.88
C LEU A 109 -9.54 0.21 7.36
N ASP A 110 -8.45 -0.33 6.83
CA ASP A 110 -8.42 -1.69 6.29
C ASP A 110 -8.02 -2.72 7.36
N VAL A 111 -8.99 -3.55 7.78
CA VAL A 111 -8.80 -4.58 8.82
C VAL A 111 -8.92 -5.97 8.20
N ALA A 112 -7.89 -6.79 8.35
CA ALA A 112 -7.90 -8.18 7.91
C ALA A 112 -8.07 -9.10 9.13
N VAL A 113 -9.01 -10.04 9.05
CA VAL A 113 -9.30 -10.99 10.14
C VAL A 113 -9.22 -12.42 9.65
N TYR A 114 -8.61 -13.29 10.44
CA TYR A 114 -8.72 -14.73 10.28
C TYR A 114 -9.75 -15.25 11.27
N ILE A 115 -10.75 -15.94 10.75
CA ILE A 115 -11.89 -16.42 11.52
C ILE A 115 -11.87 -17.94 11.68
N ASP A 116 -12.50 -18.42 12.74
CA ASP A 116 -12.72 -19.85 12.94
C ASP A 116 -13.45 -20.46 11.75
N ARG A 117 -12.93 -21.57 11.18
CA ARG A 117 -13.54 -22.23 10.02
C ARG A 117 -14.89 -22.87 10.34
N ARG A 118 -15.25 -22.98 11.62
CA ARG A 118 -16.55 -23.49 12.07
C ARG A 118 -17.69 -22.50 11.86
N VAL A 119 -17.39 -21.22 11.64
CA VAL A 119 -18.42 -20.20 11.37
C VAL A 119 -18.49 -19.89 9.88
N ASN A 120 -19.70 -19.57 9.40
CA ASN A 120 -19.88 -19.09 8.05
C ASN A 120 -19.24 -17.70 7.90
N SER A 121 -18.34 -17.57 6.94
CA SER A 121 -17.52 -16.38 6.70
C SER A 121 -18.36 -15.16 6.33
N TRP A 122 -19.33 -15.33 5.45
CA TRP A 122 -20.19 -14.26 4.97
C TRP A 122 -21.05 -13.66 6.08
N THR A 123 -21.78 -14.50 6.83
CA THR A 123 -22.65 -14.02 7.90
C THR A 123 -21.85 -13.40 9.04
N TYR A 124 -20.69 -13.98 9.35
CA TYR A 124 -19.82 -13.44 10.38
C TYR A 124 -19.13 -12.14 9.95
N ARG A 125 -18.77 -12.01 8.66
CA ARG A 125 -18.26 -10.76 8.06
C ARG A 125 -19.27 -9.62 8.27
N LEU A 126 -20.53 -9.82 7.88
CA LEU A 126 -21.59 -8.81 8.04
C LEU A 126 -21.76 -8.39 9.51
N LYS A 127 -21.84 -9.37 10.41
CA LYS A 127 -21.93 -9.12 11.86
C LYS A 127 -20.73 -8.34 12.39
N LEU A 128 -19.53 -8.64 11.90
CA LEU A 128 -18.31 -7.96 12.34
C LEU A 128 -18.24 -6.54 11.80
N MET A 129 -18.64 -6.32 10.55
CA MET A 129 -18.74 -4.98 9.95
C MET A 129 -19.72 -4.09 10.73
N GLU A 130 -20.92 -4.59 11.04
CA GLU A 130 -21.91 -3.83 11.81
C GLU A 130 -21.39 -3.42 13.20
N LYS A 131 -20.71 -4.35 13.89
CA LYS A 131 -20.11 -4.08 15.20
C LYS A 131 -18.95 -3.10 15.13
N LEU A 132 -18.07 -3.25 14.13
CA LEU A 132 -16.94 -2.34 13.92
C LEU A 132 -17.43 -0.92 13.61
N ALA A 133 -18.45 -0.78 12.75
CA ALA A 133 -19.05 0.51 12.43
C ALA A 133 -19.61 1.20 13.68
N LYS A 134 -20.27 0.44 14.58
CA LYS A 134 -20.74 0.96 15.87
C LYS A 134 -19.61 1.42 16.80
N VAL A 135 -18.51 0.66 16.87
CA VAL A 135 -17.36 0.99 17.73
C VAL A 135 -16.63 2.22 17.22
N LEU A 136 -16.42 2.32 15.91
CA LEU A 136 -15.64 3.37 15.28
C LEU A 136 -16.48 4.60 14.88
N LYS A 137 -17.81 4.51 15.02
CA LYS A 137 -18.77 5.55 14.60
C LYS A 137 -18.55 6.00 13.15
N THR A 138 -18.08 5.09 12.30
CA THR A 138 -17.79 5.32 10.87
C THR A 138 -18.08 4.07 10.08
N ASP A 139 -18.61 4.25 8.87
CA ASP A 139 -18.86 3.16 7.94
C ASP A 139 -17.66 2.91 7.00
N LYS A 140 -16.59 3.70 7.15
CA LYS A 140 -15.37 3.63 6.32
C LYS A 140 -14.37 2.59 6.84
N VAL A 141 -14.83 1.35 6.98
CA VAL A 141 -14.00 0.22 7.38
C VAL A 141 -14.09 -0.85 6.32
N ASP A 142 -12.99 -1.12 5.63
CA ASP A 142 -12.91 -2.30 4.79
C ASP A 142 -12.44 -3.49 5.63
N LEU A 143 -13.27 -4.54 5.65
CA LEU A 143 -12.97 -5.77 6.34
C LEU A 143 -12.53 -6.81 5.31
N VAL A 144 -11.42 -7.49 5.54
CA VAL A 144 -10.97 -8.60 4.70
C VAL A 144 -10.96 -9.89 5.51
N ILE A 145 -11.60 -10.94 4.98
CA ILE A 145 -11.59 -12.27 5.59
C ILE A 145 -10.41 -13.06 5.02
N LEU A 146 -9.37 -13.26 5.83
CA LEU A 146 -8.13 -13.94 5.44
C LEU A 146 -8.32 -15.41 5.05
N ASN A 147 -9.43 -16.02 5.44
CA ASN A 147 -9.75 -17.40 5.04
C ASN A 147 -10.01 -17.52 3.53
N GLU A 148 -10.50 -16.45 2.90
CA GLU A 148 -10.99 -16.44 1.50
C GLU A 148 -10.26 -15.41 0.63
N ALA A 149 -9.45 -14.55 1.24
CA ALA A 149 -8.73 -13.50 0.54
C ALA A 149 -7.78 -14.06 -0.54
N PRO A 150 -7.64 -13.37 -1.69
CA PRO A 150 -6.70 -13.75 -2.73
C PRO A 150 -5.26 -13.90 -2.21
N PRO A 151 -4.44 -14.82 -2.77
CA PRO A 151 -3.08 -15.06 -2.30
C PRO A 151 -2.20 -13.81 -2.22
N LEU A 152 -2.32 -12.91 -3.21
CA LEU A 152 -1.57 -11.65 -3.24
C LEU A 152 -1.94 -10.75 -2.06
N LEU A 153 -3.25 -10.57 -1.80
CA LEU A 153 -3.73 -9.75 -0.70
C LEU A 153 -3.33 -10.34 0.65
N ARG A 154 -3.42 -11.66 0.82
CA ARG A 154 -2.93 -12.34 2.03
C ARG A 154 -1.46 -12.06 2.26
N TYR A 155 -0.64 -12.13 1.22
CA TYR A 155 0.79 -11.83 1.30
C TYR A 155 1.06 -10.37 1.69
N GLU A 156 0.33 -9.41 1.11
CA GLU A 156 0.45 -7.99 1.46
C GLU A 156 0.10 -7.75 2.93
N VAL A 157 -0.99 -8.36 3.42
CA VAL A 157 -1.39 -8.29 4.82
C VAL A 157 -0.30 -8.82 5.75
N ILE A 158 0.24 -10.02 5.51
CA ILE A 158 1.24 -10.59 6.42
C ILE A 158 2.58 -9.86 6.35
N LYS A 159 2.91 -9.25 5.20
CA LYS A 159 4.21 -8.58 4.98
C LYS A 159 4.25 -7.18 5.56
N TYR A 160 3.15 -6.43 5.46
CA TYR A 160 3.10 -5.02 5.82
C TYR A 160 2.11 -4.72 6.95
N GLY A 161 1.24 -5.66 7.28
CA GLY A 161 0.21 -5.47 8.29
C GLY A 161 0.75 -5.41 9.72
N ARG A 162 0.04 -4.66 10.57
CA ARG A 162 0.30 -4.57 12.01
C ARG A 162 -0.69 -5.46 12.75
N ILE A 163 -0.21 -6.29 13.66
CA ILE A 163 -1.06 -7.21 14.42
C ILE A 163 -1.98 -6.42 15.36
N LEU A 164 -3.29 -6.66 15.29
CA LEU A 164 -4.32 -6.12 16.18
C LEU A 164 -4.76 -7.14 17.23
N LYS A 165 -4.74 -8.41 16.87
CA LYS A 165 -5.02 -9.55 17.74
C LYS A 165 -4.14 -10.71 17.31
N ASP A 166 -3.54 -11.40 18.27
CA ASP A 166 -2.67 -12.54 17.99
C ASP A 166 -3.19 -13.85 18.60
N GLU A 167 -3.03 -14.93 17.85
CA GLU A 167 -3.10 -16.32 18.28
C GLU A 167 -1.98 -17.08 17.55
N PRO A 168 -0.75 -17.10 18.11
CA PRO A 168 0.45 -17.54 17.38
C PRO A 168 0.35 -18.96 16.81
N SER A 169 -0.34 -19.86 17.52
CA SER A 169 -0.57 -21.25 17.09
C SER A 169 -1.37 -21.37 15.80
N ARG A 170 -2.16 -20.34 15.44
CA ARG A 170 -2.91 -20.26 14.18
C ARG A 170 -2.22 -19.34 13.17
N ARG A 171 -1.63 -18.24 13.65
CA ARG A 171 -1.03 -17.20 12.81
C ARG A 171 0.25 -17.70 12.12
N ILE A 172 1.18 -18.29 12.86
CA ILE A 172 2.49 -18.68 12.31
C ILE A 172 2.35 -19.71 11.18
N PRO A 173 1.57 -20.81 11.32
CA PRO A 173 1.36 -21.74 10.23
C PRO A 173 0.64 -21.12 9.03
N PHE A 174 -0.27 -20.17 9.28
CA PHE A 174 -0.95 -19.44 8.21
C PHE A 174 0.02 -18.54 7.43
N GLU A 175 0.87 -17.76 8.11
CA GLU A 175 1.88 -16.91 7.47
C GLU A 175 2.85 -17.75 6.63
N ALA A 176 3.36 -18.86 7.18
CA ALA A 176 4.22 -19.78 6.45
C ALA A 176 3.55 -20.31 5.17
N LYS A 177 2.27 -20.71 5.27
CA LYS A 177 1.48 -21.16 4.12
C LYS A 177 1.30 -20.06 3.07
N VAL A 178 0.99 -18.85 3.50
CA VAL A 178 0.82 -17.70 2.59
C VAL A 178 2.12 -17.37 1.87
N ILE A 179 3.26 -17.43 2.56
CA ILE A 179 4.58 -17.20 1.94
C ILE A 179 4.85 -18.28 0.88
N ALA A 180 4.62 -19.55 1.20
CA ALA A 180 4.81 -20.65 0.24
C ALA A 180 3.91 -20.48 -1.01
N GLU A 181 2.60 -20.28 -0.82
CA GLU A 181 1.65 -20.07 -1.93
C GLU A 181 2.00 -18.83 -2.78
N TYR A 182 2.52 -17.77 -2.14
CA TYR A 182 2.98 -16.59 -2.85
C TYR A 182 4.22 -16.89 -3.70
N LEU A 183 5.20 -17.63 -3.16
CA LEU A 183 6.42 -18.00 -3.89
C LEU A 183 6.10 -18.96 -5.05
N ASP A 184 5.20 -19.91 -4.86
CA ASP A 184 4.79 -20.85 -5.91
C ASP A 184 4.15 -20.13 -7.11
N THR A 185 3.41 -19.05 -6.85
CA THR A 185 2.76 -18.24 -7.89
C THR A 185 3.68 -17.16 -8.49
N ALA A 186 4.96 -17.07 -8.08
CA ALA A 186 5.86 -16.01 -8.51
C ALA A 186 5.99 -15.92 -10.04
N ARG A 187 6.16 -17.07 -10.71
CA ARG A 187 6.30 -17.15 -12.17
C ARG A 187 5.03 -16.71 -12.91
N LEU A 188 3.85 -17.14 -12.45
CA LEU A 188 2.57 -16.73 -13.03
C LEU A 188 2.34 -15.21 -12.91
N ARG A 189 2.75 -14.63 -11.77
CA ARG A 189 2.63 -13.19 -11.53
C ARG A 189 3.62 -12.38 -12.36
N GLU A 190 4.80 -12.92 -12.63
CA GLU A 190 5.75 -12.31 -13.55
C GLU A 190 5.19 -12.27 -14.99
N MET A 191 4.61 -13.38 -15.46
CA MET A 191 3.94 -13.43 -16.76
C MET A 191 2.76 -12.46 -16.85
N HIS A 192 1.89 -12.43 -15.83
CA HIS A 192 0.76 -11.50 -15.79
C HIS A 192 1.21 -10.03 -15.76
N ARG A 193 2.25 -9.69 -14.98
CA ARG A 193 2.82 -8.33 -14.96
C ARG A 193 3.44 -7.96 -16.31
N ALA A 194 4.15 -8.87 -16.95
CA ALA A 194 4.71 -8.64 -18.28
C ALA A 194 3.61 -8.40 -19.33
N ALA A 195 2.55 -9.21 -19.32
CA ALA A 195 1.40 -9.05 -20.22
C ALA A 195 0.61 -7.75 -19.96
N LEU A 196 0.43 -7.36 -18.69
CA LEU A 196 -0.15 -6.06 -18.31
C LEU A 196 0.73 -4.89 -18.74
N ALA A 197 2.06 -4.97 -18.57
CA ALA A 197 2.97 -3.96 -19.04
C ALA A 197 2.94 -3.82 -20.57
N GLU A 198 2.79 -4.95 -21.28
CA GLU A 198 2.64 -5.00 -22.73
C GLU A 198 1.30 -4.41 -23.20
N SER A 199 0.19 -4.67 -22.51
CA SER A 199 -1.13 -4.11 -22.85
C SER A 199 -1.26 -2.63 -22.53
N ILE A 200 -0.58 -2.14 -21.48
CA ILE A 200 -0.48 -0.71 -21.18
C ILE A 200 0.53 -0.02 -22.12
N GLY A 201 1.50 -0.76 -22.68
CA GLY A 201 2.43 -0.28 -23.71
C GLY A 201 1.81 -0.19 -25.11
N LYS A 202 0.91 -1.11 -25.45
CA LYS A 202 0.11 -1.11 -26.67
C LYS A 202 -1.22 -0.40 -26.38
N GLY A 203 -1.22 0.94 -26.38
CA GLY A 203 -2.36 1.78 -25.96
C GLY A 203 -3.71 1.40 -26.58
N ASN A 204 -4.45 0.52 -25.91
CA ASN A 204 -5.84 0.19 -26.20
C ASN A 204 -6.54 -0.26 -24.91
N ALA A 205 -6.87 0.70 -24.04
CA ALA A 205 -7.68 0.46 -22.85
C ALA A 205 -8.80 1.50 -22.66
N PHE A 206 -9.23 2.15 -23.75
CA PHE A 206 -10.53 2.80 -23.83
C PHE A 206 -11.13 2.46 -25.20
N GLY A 207 -12.15 1.59 -25.20
CA GLY A 207 -12.91 1.25 -26.41
C GLY A 207 -13.62 2.47 -27.00
N PRO A 208 -14.07 2.42 -28.27
CA PRO A 208 -14.62 3.57 -28.96
C PRO A 208 -15.86 4.09 -28.22
N GLN A 209 -15.81 5.35 -27.79
CA GLN A 209 -17.01 6.07 -27.37
C GLN A 209 -17.96 6.10 -28.58
N ARG A 210 -19.08 5.39 -28.48
CA ARG A 210 -20.23 5.62 -29.36
C ARG A 210 -20.75 7.02 -29.03
N SER A 211 -20.41 7.99 -29.88
CA SER A 211 -21.06 9.29 -29.90
C SER A 211 -22.54 9.09 -30.25
N ASN A 212 -23.41 9.31 -29.26
CA ASN A 212 -24.81 9.59 -29.54
C ASN A 212 -24.86 10.98 -30.21
N SER A 213 -24.96 11.01 -31.53
CA SER A 213 -25.46 12.18 -32.25
C SER A 213 -26.95 12.32 -31.98
N ARG A 214 -27.30 13.08 -30.94
CA ARG A 214 -28.56 13.81 -30.89
C ARG A 214 -28.31 15.20 -31.46
N THR A 215 -28.75 15.42 -32.69
CA THR A 215 -29.05 16.76 -33.18
C THR A 215 -30.26 16.68 -34.12
N THR A 216 -31.25 17.52 -33.79
CA THR A 216 -32.52 17.85 -34.46
C THR A 216 -33.54 16.75 -34.67
#